data_AF-A0A1J4SVB0-F1
#
_entry.id   AF-A0A1J4SVB0-F1
#
_cell.length_a   1.000
_cell.length_b   1.000
_cell.length_c   1.000
_cell.angle_alpha   90.00
_cell.angle_beta   90.00
_cell.angle_gamma   90.00
#
_symmetry.space_group_name_H-M   'P 1'
#
loop_
_entity.id
_entity.type
_entity.pdbx_description
1 polymer ?
#
loop_
_entity_poly.entity_id
_entity_poly.type
_entity_poly.pdbx_seq_one_letter_code
_entity_poly.pdbx_strand_id
1 'polypeptide(L)'
;MLFVIARNGGGVPVAVKKIINPVFPARFEMTSSSLIMPDLLTRRIYLEALVNTHGQLGTLRRGDLRGTRNERVNFASKNIEIKLDTAQK
;
A
#
# COMPACT_ATOMS: atom_id res chain seq x y z
N MET A 1 -10.39 7.33 2.16
CA MET A 1 -9.34 7.23 1.12
C MET A 1 -8.62 5.91 1.30
N LEU A 2 -8.20 5.25 0.22
CA LEU A 2 -7.37 4.05 0.24
C LEU A 2 -5.98 4.36 -0.30
N PHE A 3 -4.96 3.90 0.41
CA PHE A 3 -3.58 3.95 -0.01
C PHE A 3 -3.04 2.53 -0.12
N VAL A 4 -2.40 2.20 -1.24
CA VAL A 4 -1.60 0.99 -1.41
C VAL A 4 -0.15 1.40 -1.47
N ILE A 5 0.67 0.85 -0.59
CA ILE A 5 2.03 1.29 -0.30
C ILE A 5 2.95 0.10 -0.58
N ALA A 6 3.96 0.31 -1.42
CA ALA A 6 5.05 -0.62 -1.60
C ALA A 6 6.25 -0.16 -0.77
N ARG A 7 6.82 -1.07 0.02
CA ARG A 7 8.02 -0.83 0.85
C ARG A 7 9.17 -1.73 0.42
N ASN A 8 10.40 -1.23 0.51
CA ASN A 8 11.58 -2.06 0.34
C ASN A 8 11.87 -2.90 1.60
N GLY A 9 12.96 -3.68 1.58
CA GLY A 9 13.38 -4.51 2.71
C GLY A 9 13.71 -3.76 4.01
N GLY A 10 14.03 -2.46 3.94
CA GLY A 10 14.25 -1.60 5.09
C GLY A 10 12.97 -0.94 5.62
N GLY A 11 11.80 -1.27 5.07
CA GLY A 11 10.51 -0.67 5.45
C GLY A 11 10.29 0.73 4.86
N VAL A 12 11.17 1.22 4.00
CA VAL A 12 11.04 2.54 3.37
C VAL A 12 10.01 2.47 2.24
N PRO A 13 9.00 3.36 2.20
CA PRO A 13 8.07 3.44 1.07
C PRO A 13 8.80 3.80 -0.23
N VAL A 14 8.63 2.99 -1.26
CA VAL A 14 9.22 3.22 -2.60
C VAL A 14 8.18 3.62 -3.64
N ALA A 15 6.91 3.23 -3.44
CA ALA A 15 5.80 3.62 -4.29
C ALA A 15 4.50 3.71 -3.49
N VAL A 16 3.60 4.60 -3.92
CA VAL A 16 2.26 4.75 -3.32
C VAL A 16 1.22 4.94 -4.41
N LYS A 17 0.13 4.17 -4.32
CA LYS A 17 -1.10 4.39 -5.07
C LYS A 17 -2.16 4.93 -4.14
N LYS A 18 -2.70 6.10 -4.47
CA LYS A 18 -3.84 6.72 -3.77
C LYS A 18 -5.12 6.51 -4.57
N ILE A 19 -6.18 6.07 -3.90
CA ILE A 19 -7.53 5.87 -4.44
C ILE A 19 -8.51 6.69 -3.59
N ILE A 20 -9.19 7.63 -4.24
CA ILE A 20 -10.22 8.46 -3.61
C ILE A 20 -11.55 7.72 -3.73
N ASN A 21 -12.35 7.72 -2.65
CA ASN A 21 -13.64 7.04 -2.56
C ASN A 21 -13.61 5.58 -3.05
N PRO A 22 -12.80 4.71 -2.42
CA PRO A 22 -12.67 3.31 -2.85
C PRO A 22 -14.01 2.57 -2.69
N VAL A 23 -14.38 1.79 -3.69
CA VAL A 23 -15.47 0.80 -3.62
C VAL A 23 -14.82 -0.58 -3.52
N PHE A 24 -15.24 -1.37 -2.54
CA PHE A 24 -14.66 -2.68 -2.30
C PHE A 24 -15.42 -3.79 -3.06
N PRO A 25 -14.71 -4.77 -3.65
CA PRO A 25 -13.26 -4.91 -3.70
C PRO A 25 -12.60 -3.85 -4.60
N ALA A 26 -11.58 -3.17 -4.08
CA ALA A 26 -10.91 -2.07 -4.77
C ALA A 26 -9.78 -2.61 -5.66
N ARG A 27 -9.87 -2.37 -6.96
CA ARG A 27 -8.79 -2.69 -7.91
C ARG A 27 -7.68 -1.65 -7.79
N PHE A 28 -6.43 -2.11 -7.86
CA PHE A 28 -5.28 -1.23 -7.87
C PHE A 28 -4.25 -1.69 -8.91
N GLU A 29 -3.47 -0.73 -9.37
CA GLU A 29 -2.30 -0.95 -10.22
C GLU A 29 -1.22 0.02 -9.76
N MET A 30 0.01 -0.49 -9.66
CA MET A 30 1.19 0.30 -9.35
C MET A 30 2.11 0.27 -10.56
N THR A 31 2.40 1.44 -11.10
CA THR A 31 3.29 1.63 -12.26
C THR A 31 4.46 2.53 -11.87
N SER A 32 5.33 2.83 -12.82
CA SER A 32 6.45 3.77 -12.60
C SER A 32 5.99 5.15 -12.12
N SER A 33 4.80 5.62 -12.50
CA SER A 33 4.26 6.90 -12.01
C SER A 33 3.81 6.87 -10.55
N SER A 34 3.72 5.67 -9.95
CA SER A 34 3.45 5.50 -8.52
C SER A 34 4.72 5.54 -7.68
N LEU A 35 5.91 5.51 -8.30
CA LEU A 35 7.19 5.56 -7.60
C LEU A 35 7.41 6.93 -6.96
N ILE A 36 7.92 6.90 -5.73
CA ILE A 36 8.33 8.09 -5.00
C ILE A 36 9.85 8.13 -4.86
N MET A 37 10.48 6.95 -4.75
CA MET A 37 11.94 6.80 -4.62
C MET A 37 12.43 5.72 -5.59
N PRO A 38 12.60 6.05 -6.89
CA PRO A 38 13.00 5.08 -7.91
C PRO A 38 14.38 4.48 -7.64
N ASP A 39 15.30 5.23 -7.03
CA ASP A 39 16.66 4.75 -6.72
C ASP A 39 16.67 3.68 -5.61
N LEU A 40 15.63 3.64 -4.79
CA LEU A 40 15.46 2.64 -3.72
C LEU A 40 14.65 1.43 -4.19
N LEU A 41 14.39 1.32 -5.49
CA LEU A 41 13.61 0.23 -6.06
C LEU A 41 14.37 -1.09 -5.98
N THR A 42 13.99 -1.91 -5.01
CA THR A 42 14.55 -3.26 -4.88
C THR A 42 13.68 -4.27 -5.61
N ARG A 43 14.27 -5.39 -6.05
CA ARG A 43 13.50 -6.50 -6.66
C ARG A 43 12.45 -7.13 -5.73
N ARG A 44 12.50 -6.83 -4.43
CA ARG A 44 11.67 -7.41 -3.39
C ARG A 44 10.95 -6.31 -2.64
N ILE A 45 9.65 -6.20 -2.85
CA ILE A 45 8.81 -5.24 -2.14
C ILE A 45 7.78 -5.95 -1.28
N TYR A 46 7.36 -5.25 -0.23
CA TYR A 46 6.27 -5.63 0.66
C TYR A 46 5.11 -4.67 0.42
N LEU A 47 3.88 -5.19 0.49
CA LEU A 47 2.70 -4.39 0.24
C LEU A 47 1.89 -4.17 1.52
N GLU A 48 1.43 -2.95 1.65
CA GLU A 48 0.56 -2.50 2.73
C GLU A 48 -0.59 -1.72 2.13
N ALA A 49 -1.80 -1.92 2.66
CA ALA A 49 -2.96 -1.13 2.35
C ALA A 49 -3.44 -0.40 3.61
N LEU A 50 -3.80 0.87 3.45
CA LEU A 50 -4.31 1.73 4.51
C LEU A 50 -5.57 2.46 4.04
N VAL A 51 -6.64 2.36 4.81
CA VAL A 51 -7.84 3.17 4.66
C VAL A 51 -7.91 4.15 5.81
N ASN A 52 -8.01 5.44 5.46
CA ASN A 52 -8.23 6.51 6.44
C ASN A 52 -9.13 7.61 5.87
N THR A 53 -9.63 8.48 6.75
CA THR A 53 -10.50 9.61 6.38
C THR A 53 -9.78 10.95 6.30
N HIS A 54 -8.58 11.03 6.87
CA HIS A 54 -7.81 12.28 7.01
C HIS A 54 -6.70 12.46 5.95
N GLY A 55 -6.43 11.44 5.13
CA GLY A 55 -5.51 11.56 3.98
C GLY A 55 -4.03 11.65 4.32
N GLN A 56 -3.63 11.38 5.57
CA GLN A 56 -2.22 11.39 5.99
C GLN A 56 -1.67 9.96 6.02
N LEU A 57 -0.49 9.75 5.43
CA LEU A 57 0.22 8.47 5.48
C LEU A 57 1.15 8.42 6.70
N GLY A 58 1.34 7.22 7.27
CA GLY A 58 2.22 7.01 8.42
C GLY A 58 1.62 7.35 9.78
N THR A 59 0.50 8.08 9.81
CA THR A 59 -0.29 8.32 11.02
C THR A 59 -1.50 7.41 11.03
N LEU A 60 -1.59 6.52 12.02
CA LEU A 60 -2.78 5.70 12.26
C LEU A 60 -3.66 6.38 13.32
N ARG A 61 -4.95 6.51 13.03
CA ARG A 61 -5.97 7.04 13.93
C ARG A 61 -7.04 6.00 14.20
N ARG A 62 -7.77 6.17 15.29
CA ARG A 62 -8.93 5.34 15.62
C ARG A 62 -9.91 5.32 14.44
N GLY A 63 -10.28 4.11 14.02
CA GLY A 63 -11.16 3.88 12.87
C GLY A 63 -10.46 3.69 11.53
N ASP A 64 -9.13 3.90 11.46
CA ASP A 64 -8.36 3.52 10.28
C ASP A 64 -8.26 2.00 10.14
N LEU A 65 -8.27 1.52 8.91
CA LEU A 65 -8.11 0.10 8.58
C LEU A 65 -6.79 -0.13 7.87
N ARG A 66 -6.11 -1.21 8.24
CA ARG A 66 -4.82 -1.60 7.70
C ARG A 66 -4.84 -3.06 7.27
N GLY A 67 -4.05 -3.36 6.25
CA GLY A 67 -3.76 -4.71 5.79
C GLY A 67 -2.32 -4.79 5.31
N THR A 68 -1.63 -5.89 5.61
CA THR A 68 -0.26 -6.11 5.14
C THR A 68 -0.15 -7.46 4.47
N ARG A 69 0.55 -7.52 3.34
CA ARG A 69 0.95 -8.78 2.72
C ARG A 69 2.40 -9.06 3.06
N ASN A 70 2.61 -10.11 3.85
CA ASN A 70 3.95 -10.53 4.30
C ASN A 70 4.74 -11.26 3.21
N GLU A 71 4.06 -11.72 2.16
CA GLU A 71 4.69 -12.36 1.01
C GLU A 71 5.41 -11.33 0.13
N ARG A 72 6.59 -11.72 -0.33
CA ARG A 72 7.41 -10.88 -1.21
C ARG A 72 6.74 -10.74 -2.56
N VAL A 73 6.70 -9.51 -3.05
CA VAL A 73 6.13 -9.17 -4.34
C VAL A 73 7.21 -8.51 -5.21
N ASN A 74 7.09 -8.62 -6.52
CA ASN A 74 7.93 -7.91 -7.47
C ASN A 74 7.06 -7.10 -8.44
N PHE A 75 7.67 -6.22 -9.23
CA PHE A 75 6.95 -5.34 -10.17
C PHE A 75 6.22 -6.07 -11.30
N ALA A 76 6.58 -7.32 -11.58
CA ALA A 76 5.92 -8.14 -12.61
C ALA A 76 4.75 -8.96 -12.05
N SER A 77 4.53 -8.94 -10.73
CA SER A 77 3.51 -9.75 -10.06
C SER A 77 2.10 -9.25 -10.41
N LYS A 78 1.20 -10.20 -10.67
CA LYS A 78 -0.21 -9.96 -10.99
C LYS A 78 -1.11 -10.70 -10.00
N ASN A 79 -2.41 -10.39 -10.02
CA ASN A 79 -3.42 -11.05 -9.17
C ASN A 79 -3.06 -10.99 -7.68
N ILE A 80 -2.65 -9.80 -7.22
CA ILE A 80 -2.26 -9.57 -5.84
C ILE A 80 -3.47 -9.11 -5.05
N GLU A 81 -3.73 -9.75 -3.93
CA GLU A 81 -4.76 -9.35 -2.98
C GLU A 81 -4.15 -8.87 -1.67
N ILE A 82 -4.76 -7.86 -1.07
CA ILE A 82 -4.42 -7.35 0.26
C ILE A 82 -5.74 -7.24 1.03
N LYS A 83 -5.85 -7.99 2.13
CA LYS A 83 -7.02 -7.94 3.00
C LYS A 83 -6.79 -6.88 4.08
N LEU A 84 -7.76 -6.00 4.27
CA LEU A 84 -7.81 -5.08 5.39
C LEU A 84 -8.44 -5.81 6.59
N ASP A 85 -7.62 -6.27 7.52
CA ASP A 85 -8.04 -7.10 8.65
C ASP A 85 -7.69 -6.50 10.02
N THR A 86 -6.93 -5.41 10.03
CA THR A 86 -6.51 -4.73 11.25
C THR A 86 -7.22 -3.39 11.35
N ALA A 87 -8.02 -3.21 12.40
CA ALA A 87 -8.63 -1.92 12.73
C ALA A 87 -7.86 -1.26 13.87
N GLN A 88 -7.46 0.00 13.68
CA GLN A 88 -6.86 0.77 14.76
C GLN A 88 -7.96 1.14 15.78
N LYS A 89 -7.82 0.60 17.00
CA LYS A 89 -8.70 0.90 18.14
C LYS A 89 -8.37 2.25 18.76
#